data_AF-A0AAV5FGV5-F1
#
_entry.id   AF-A0AAV5FGV5-F1
#
_cell.length_a   1.000
_cell.length_b   1.000
_cell.length_c   1.000
_cell.angle_alpha   90.00
_cell.angle_beta   90.00
_cell.angle_gamma   90.00
#
_symmetry.space_group_name_H-M   'P 1'
#
loop_
_entity.id
_entity.type
_entity.pdbx_description
1 polymer ?
#
loop_
_entity_poly.entity_id
_entity_poly.type
_entity_poly.pdbx_seq_one_letter_code
_entity_poly.pdbx_strand_id
1 'polypeptide(L)' 'MNVPKWSIKAIDKINKGFLWQGKEKANGGCCLVAWTKVTRPLDLGGLGIPNLEVMSWAL' A
#
# COMPACT_ATOMS: atom_id res chain seq x y z
N MET A 1 16.16 -7.67 1.69
CA MET A 1 16.52 -6.22 1.71
C MET A 1 16.14 -5.68 3.09
N ASN A 2 17.09 -5.16 3.89
CA ASN A 2 16.75 -4.67 5.25
C ASN A 2 16.17 -3.25 5.16
N VAL A 3 14.92 -3.15 4.70
CA VAL A 3 14.19 -1.88 4.64
C VAL A 3 13.50 -1.66 5.98
N PRO A 4 13.73 -0.53 6.67
CA PRO A 4 13.04 -0.24 7.91
C PRO A 4 11.51 -0.24 7.72
N LYS A 5 10.78 -0.84 8.66
CA LYS A 5 9.30 -0.88 8.62
C LYS A 5 8.65 0.51 8.50
N TRP A 6 9.29 1.55 9.04
CA TRP A 6 8.80 2.92 8.94
C TRP A 6 8.82 3.44 7.50
N SER A 7 9.81 3.03 6.69
CA SER A 7 9.96 3.47 5.30
C SER A 7 8.86 2.87 4.42
N ILE A 8 8.57 1.57 4.61
CA ILE A 8 7.44 0.90 3.94
C ILE A 8 6.11 1.58 4.30
N LYS A 9 5.90 1.87 5.59
CA LYS A 9 4.69 2.59 6.06
C LYS A 9 4.57 4.00 5.46
N ALA A 10 5.69 4.70 5.26
CA ALA A 10 5.69 6.03 4.66
C ALA A 10 5.26 5.98 3.19
N ILE A 11 5.79 5.02 2.42
CA ILE A 11 5.41 4.82 1.02
C ILE A 11 3.93 4.44 0.91
N ASP A 12 3.48 3.49 1.74
CA ASP A 12 2.08 3.10 1.81
C ASP A 12 1.16 4.27 2.14
N LYS A 13 1.60 5.20 2.99
CA LYS A 13 0.81 6.38 3.36
C LYS A 13 0.62 7.32 2.17
N ILE A 14 1.68 7.55 1.38
CA ILE A 14 1.61 8.36 0.15
C ILE A 14 0.69 7.70 -0.86
N ASN A 15 0.85 6.39 -1.10
CA ASN A 15 0.01 5.66 -2.05
C ASN A 15 -1.47 5.68 -1.64
N LYS A 16 -1.77 5.50 -0.34
CA LYS A 16 -3.13 5.61 0.21
C LYS A 16 -3.69 7.02 0.05
N GLY A 17 -2.89 8.05 0.32
CA GLY A 17 -3.30 9.44 0.15
C GLY A 17 -3.71 9.74 -1.29
N PHE A 18 -2.85 9.34 -2.24
CA PHE A 18 -3.11 9.51 -3.66
C PHE A 18 -4.37 8.77 -4.09
N LEU A 19 -4.49 7.49 -3.75
CA LEU A 19 -5.59 6.64 -4.20
C LEU A 19 -6.96 7.06 -3.63
N TRP A 20 -7.00 7.46 -2.36
CA TRP A 20 -8.28 7.69 -1.68
C TRP A 20 -8.75 9.13 -1.62
N GLN A 21 -7.84 10.10 -1.68
CA GLN A 21 -8.19 11.52 -1.55
C GLN A 21 -7.53 12.42 -2.60
N GLY A 22 -6.63 11.89 -3.45
CA GLY A 22 -5.80 12.73 -4.33
C GLY A 22 -4.92 13.71 -3.55
N LYS A 23 -4.56 13.38 -2.30
CA LYS A 23 -3.79 14.21 -1.37
C LYS A 23 -2.59 13.45 -0.83
N GLU A 24 -1.65 14.12 -0.19
CA GLU A 24 -0.48 13.47 0.42
C GLU A 24 -0.84 12.45 1.52
N LYS A 25 -1.98 12.64 2.21
CA LYS A 25 -2.42 11.80 3.32
C LYS A 25 -3.90 11.47 3.21
N ALA A 26 -4.26 10.20 3.42
CA ALA A 26 -5.63 9.77 3.62
C ALA A 26 -5.90 9.56 5.12
N ASN A 27 -7.07 10.02 5.58
CA ASN A 27 -7.56 9.73 6.94
C ASN A 27 -8.31 8.39 6.96
N GLY A 28 -8.38 7.73 8.13
CA GLY A 28 -8.89 6.36 8.28
C GLY A 28 -10.33 6.12 7.80
N GLY A 29 -11.14 7.17 7.64
CA GLY A 29 -12.51 7.09 7.10
C GLY A 29 -12.61 7.19 5.57
N CYS A 30 -11.51 7.41 4.86
CA CYS A 30 -11.54 7.66 3.40
C CYS A 30 -11.07 6.46 2.57
N CYS A 31 -10.58 5.40 3.22
CA CYS A 31 -10.19 4.17 2.52
C CYS A 31 -11.44 3.39 2.12
N LEU A 32 -11.77 3.35 0.82
CA LEU A 32 -12.92 2.55 0.32
C LEU A 32 -12.63 1.05 0.38
N VAL A 33 -11.35 0.66 0.26
CA VAL A 33 -10.91 -0.74 0.28
C VAL A 33 -9.71 -0.91 1.22
N ALA A 34 -9.68 -2.04 1.93
CA ALA A 34 -8.54 -2.39 2.79
C ALA A 34 -7.24 -2.47 1.98
N TRP A 35 -6.15 -1.92 2.53
CA TRP A 35 -4.85 -1.88 1.86
C TRP A 35 -4.32 -3.26 1.44
N THR A 36 -4.59 -4.27 2.28
CA THR A 36 -4.22 -5.67 2.02
C THR A 36 -4.95 -6.32 0.84
N LYS A 37 -6.10 -5.76 0.41
CA LYS A 37 -6.80 -6.18 -0.80
C LYS A 37 -6.29 -5.42 -2.02
N VAL A 38 -6.01 -4.13 -1.85
CA VAL A 38 -5.45 -3.25 -2.90
C VAL A 38 -4.10 -3.77 -3.41
N THR A 39 -3.22 -4.24 -2.51
CA THR A 39 -1.89 -4.71 -2.88
C THR A 39 -1.84 -6.14 -3.42
N ARG A 40 -2.99 -6.77 -3.69
CA ARG A 40 -3.04 -8.08 -4.34
C ARG A 40 -2.70 -7.96 -5.83
N PRO A 41 -2.20 -9.05 -6.44
CA PRO A 41 -2.12 -9.18 -7.89
C PRO A 41 -3.45 -8.85 -8.58
N LEU A 42 -3.38 -8.36 -9.82
CA LEU A 42 -4.55 -8.02 -10.63
C LEU A 42 -5.46 -9.25 -10.81
N ASP A 43 -4.87 -10.43 -11.04
CA ASP A 43 -5.61 -11.69 -11.22
C ASP A 43 -6.39 -12.12 -9.97
N LEU A 44 -6.02 -11.58 -8.80
CA LEU A 44 -6.68 -11.82 -7.51
C LEU A 44 -7.60 -10.66 -7.07
N GLY A 45 -7.94 -9.77 -8.01
CA GLY A 45 -8.86 -8.65 -7.77
C GLY A 45 -8.26 -7.47 -7.00
N GLY A 46 -6.93 -7.36 -6.96
CA GLY A 46 -6.23 -6.18 -6.44
C GLY A 46 -5.99 -5.11 -7.50
N LEU A 47 -5.24 -4.06 -7.14
CA LEU A 47 -4.82 -3.00 -8.06
C LEU A 47 -3.42 -3.23 -8.64
N GLY A 48 -2.78 -4.37 -8.34
CA GLY A 48 -1.42 -4.66 -8.80
C GLY A 48 -0.34 -3.82 -8.14
N ILE A 49 -0.65 -3.11 -7.05
CA ILE A 49 0.33 -2.34 -6.28
C ILE A 49 1.20 -3.32 -5.49
N PRO A 50 2.54 -3.33 -5.67
CA PRO A 50 3.41 -4.27 -4.98
C PRO A 50 3.32 -4.11 -3.47
N ASN A 51 3.12 -5.22 -2.74
CA ASN A 51 3.27 -5.23 -1.30
C ASN A 51 4.76 -5.25 -0.94
N LEU A 52 5.29 -4.08 -0.56
CA LEU A 52 6.71 -3.90 -0.22
C LEU A 52 7.16 -4.72 1.00
N GLU A 53 6.25 -5.04 1.93
CA GLU A 53 6.57 -5.89 3.09
C GLU A 53 6.81 -7.34 2.63
N VAL A 54 5.93 -7.87 1.80
CA VAL A 54 6.06 -9.24 1.23
C VAL A 54 7.25 -9.33 0.29
N MET A 55 7.46 -8.32 -0.57
CA MET A 55 8.59 -8.27 -1.48
C MET A 55 9.93 -8.24 -0.74
N SER A 56 9.98 -7.62 0.45
CA SER A 56 11.19 -7.59 1.28
C SER A 56 11.57 -8.97 1.84
N TRP A 57 10.64 -9.93 1.88
CA TRP A 57 10.84 -11.30 2.38
C TRP A 57 11.24 -12.31 1.30
N ALA A 58 10.97 -12.03 0.03
CA ALA A 58 11.08 -13.01 -1.06
C ALA A 58 12.51 -13.22 -1.59
N LEU A 59 13.54 -13.06 -0.76
CA LEU A 59 14.96 -13.10 -1.16
C LEU A 59 15.80 -13.97 -0.22
#